data_AF-A0A6A6ESP2-F1
#
_entry.id   AF-A0A6A6ESP2-F1
#
_cell.length_a   1.000
_cell.length_b   1.000
_cell.length_c   1.000
_cell.angle_alpha   90.00
_cell.angle_beta   90.00
_cell.angle_gamma   90.00
#
_symmetry.space_group_name_H-M   'P 1'
#
loop_
_entity.id
_entity.type
_entity.pdbx_description
1 polymer ?
#
loop_
_entity_poly.entity_id
_entity_poly.type
_entity_poly.pdbx_seq_one_letter_code
_entity_poly.pdbx_strand_id
1 'polypeptide(L)' 'GRRIFRTSYGYVCLGPQRTQSGERICVLLGSNYPLMLYPVRKESPVVGECYVNGLMEGEALGRFLL' A
#
# COMPACT_ATOMS: atom_id res chain seq x y z
N GLY A 1 12.85 6.55 -9.28
CA GLY A 1 11.60 7.23 -9.74
C GLY A 1 10.38 6.67 -9.03
N ARG A 2 9.17 7.10 -9.43
CA ARG A 2 7.88 6.61 -8.91
C ARG A 2 7.05 5.97 -10.02
N ARG A 3 6.14 5.06 -9.68
CA ARG A 3 5.23 4.39 -10.63
C ARG A 3 3.79 4.63 -10.23
N ILE A 4 2.96 5.05 -11.20
CA ILE A 4 1.51 5.10 -11.04
C ILE A 4 0.94 3.72 -11.39
N PHE A 5 0.02 3.22 -10.56
CA PHE A 5 -0.65 1.94 -10.79
C PHE A 5 -2.04 1.96 -10.15
N ARG A 6 -2.84 0.93 -10.45
CA ARG A 6 -4.12 0.68 -9.80
C ARG A 6 -4.08 -0.62 -8.99
N THR A 7 -4.73 -0.61 -7.85
CA THR A 7 -4.96 -1.84 -7.07
C THR A 7 -6.13 -2.64 -7.66
N SER A 8 -6.26 -3.90 -7.26
CA SER A 8 -7.42 -4.74 -7.61
C SER A 8 -8.74 -4.21 -7.05
N TYR A 9 -8.69 -3.40 -5.99
CA TYR A 9 -9.86 -2.70 -5.42
C TYR A 9 -10.15 -1.37 -6.14
N GLY A 10 -9.41 -1.04 -7.19
CA GLY A 10 -9.66 0.12 -8.04
C GLY A 10 -8.99 1.42 -7.59
N TYR A 11 -8.28 1.45 -6.46
CA TYR A 11 -7.55 2.63 -5.98
C TYR A 11 -6.41 3.00 -6.93
N VAL A 12 -6.20 4.31 -7.12
CA VAL A 12 -5.05 4.87 -7.83
C VAL A 12 -3.93 5.13 -6.83
N CYS A 13 -2.73 4.70 -7.17
CA CYS A 13 -1.58 4.73 -6.27
C CYS A 13 -0.32 5.27 -6.95
N LEU A 14 0.59 5.81 -6.13
CA LEU A 14 1.94 6.17 -6.54
C LEU A 14 2.95 5.46 -5.64
N GLY A 15 3.72 4.53 -6.20
CA GLY A 15 4.64 3.66 -5.46
C GLY A 15 6.08 3.74 -5.95
N PRO A 16 6.97 2.90 -5.38
CA PRO A 16 8.34 2.72 -5.87
C PRO A 16 8.39 2.36 -7.38
N GLN A 17 9.46 2.75 -8.07
CA GLN A 17 9.60 2.48 -9.52
C GLN A 17 9.49 0.99 -9.89
N ARG A 18 9.91 0.12 -8.98
CA ARG A 18 9.94 -1.34 -9.14
C ARG A 18 8.67 -2.06 -8.71
N THR A 19 7.57 -1.33 -8.45
CA THR A 19 6.28 -1.92 -8.07
C THR A 19 5.83 -2.96 -9.09
N GLN A 20 5.44 -4.14 -8.62
CA GLN A 20 5.05 -5.29 -9.43
C GLN A 20 3.70 -5.86 -9.01
N SER A 21 3.01 -6.51 -9.97
CA SER A 21 1.78 -7.23 -9.69
C SER A 21 2.03 -8.34 -8.67
N GLY A 22 1.11 -8.50 -7.72
CA GLY A 22 1.22 -9.48 -6.63
C GLY A 22 1.77 -8.90 -5.32
N GLU A 23 2.41 -7.74 -5.36
CA GLU A 23 2.68 -6.95 -4.15
C GLU A 23 1.36 -6.49 -3.50
N ARG A 24 1.37 -6.36 -2.17
CA ARG A 24 0.20 -5.94 -1.39
C ARG A 24 0.45 -4.57 -0.79
N ILE A 25 -0.62 -3.80 -0.65
CA ILE A 25 -0.59 -2.56 0.14
C ILE A 25 -1.12 -2.88 1.53
N CYS A 26 -0.43 -2.39 2.55
CA CYS A 26 -0.80 -2.55 3.94
C CYS A 26 -0.76 -1.20 4.64
N VAL A 27 -1.82 -0.88 5.39
CA VAL A 27 -1.82 0.23 6.33
C VAL A 27 -1.45 -0.35 7.68
N LEU A 28 -0.19 -0.19 8.07
CA LEU A 28 0.28 -0.63 9.38
C LEU A 28 -0.17 0.38 10.44
N LEU A 29 -0.77 -0.11 11.52
CA LEU A 29 -1.13 0.74 12.65
C LEU A 29 0.12 1.40 13.23
N GLY A 30 0.05 2.72 13.41
CA GLY A 30 1.19 3.54 13.84
C GLY A 30 2.12 4.03 12.72
N SER A 31 1.91 3.59 11.47
CA SER A 31 2.57 4.19 10.31
C SER A 31 1.79 5.42 9.82
N ASN A 32 2.51 6.47 9.42
CA ASN A 32 1.91 7.65 8.80
C ASN A 32 1.51 7.42 7.34
N TYR A 33 1.98 6.33 6.72
CA TYR A 33 1.79 6.06 5.29
C TYR A 33 1.46 4.59 5.02
N PRO A 34 0.65 4.31 3.98
CA PRO A 34 0.51 2.96 3.44
C PRO A 34 1.84 2.43 2.92
N LEU A 35 2.12 1.16 3.22
CA LEU A 35 3.33 0.47 2.81
C LEU A 35 3.04 -0.60 1.77
N MET A 36 3.95 -0.72 0.81
CA MET A 36 3.96 -1.82 -0.13
C MET A 36 4.78 -2.96 0.43
N LEU A 37 4.19 -4.15 0.47
CA LEU A 37 4.77 -5.38 0.97
C LEU A 37 4.85 -6.41 -0.14
N TYR A 38 5.97 -7.12 -0.22
CA TYR A 38 6.07 -8.30 -1.07
C TYR A 38 5.66 -9.53 -0.22
N PRO A 39 4.57 -10.23 -0.55
CA PRO A 39 4.09 -11.32 0.29
C PRO A 39 5.02 -12.54 0.20
N VAL A 40 5.77 -12.82 1.26
CA VAL A 40 6.46 -14.11 1.46
C VAL A 40 5.89 -14.77 2.71
N ARG A 41 5.78 -16.11 2.70
CA ARG A 41 4.96 -16.92 3.63
C ARG A 41 5.02 -16.49 5.10
N LYS A 42 6.21 -16.21 5.64
CA LYS A 42 6.41 -15.85 7.06
C LYS A 42 6.86 -14.41 7.26
N GLU A 43 7.42 -13.78 6.24
CA GLU A 43 8.01 -12.45 6.31
C GLU A 43 7.58 -11.69 5.07
N SER A 44 6.98 -10.52 5.22
CA SER A 44 6.63 -9.69 4.07
C SER A 44 7.56 -8.49 4.06
N PRO A 45 8.70 -8.56 3.34
CA PRO A 45 9.63 -7.44 3.31
C PRO A 45 8.92 -6.19 2.79
N VAL A 46 9.25 -5.06 3.42
CA VAL A 46 8.77 -3.75 2.99
C VAL A 46 9.48 -3.38 1.69
N VAL A 47 8.70 -3.18 0.64
CA VAL A 47 9.19 -2.70 -0.66
C VAL A 47 9.43 -1.19 -0.61
N GLY A 48 8.54 -0.47 0.08
CA GLY A 48 8.63 0.97 0.36
C GLY A 48 7.26 1.63 0.59
N GLU A 49 7.29 2.92 0.88
CA GLU A 49 6.08 3.74 1.06
C GLU A 49 5.33 3.99 -0.26
N CYS A 50 4.00 3.99 -0.19
CA CYS A 50 3.13 4.30 -1.31
C CYS A 50 2.05 5.31 -0.92
N TYR A 51 1.75 6.21 -1.84
CA TYR A 51 0.58 7.07 -1.76
C TYR A 51 -0.60 6.30 -2.33
N VAL A 52 -1.73 6.31 -1.63
CA VAL A 52 -2.99 5.70 -2.08
C VAL A 52 -4.10 6.74 -2.00
N ASN A 53 -4.66 7.09 -3.14
CA ASN A 53 -5.69 8.10 -3.20
C ASN A 53 -6.90 7.70 -2.33
N GLY A 54 -7.25 8.54 -1.36
CA GLY A 54 -8.36 8.31 -0.43
C GLY A 54 -8.09 7.33 0.73
N LEU A 55 -6.81 7.05 1.05
CA LEU A 55 -6.40 6.30 2.25
C LEU A 55 -5.25 6.97 3.02
N MET A 56 -5.03 8.27 2.84
CA MET A 56 -3.90 9.00 3.44
C MET A 56 -4.31 9.79 4.70
N GLU A 57 -5.60 9.90 5.00
CA GLU A 57 -6.18 10.71 6.08
C GLU A 57 -6.96 9.85 7.08
N GLY A 58 -6.58 8.58 7.23
CA GLY A 58 -7.17 7.67 8.21
C GLY A 58 -8.45 6.96 7.75
N GLU A 59 -8.87 7.13 6.50
CA GLU A 59 -10.05 6.46 5.92
C GLU A 59 -9.92 4.92 5.96
N ALA A 60 -8.69 4.42 5.93
CA ALA A 60 -8.40 3.00 6.06
C ALA A 60 -8.88 2.41 7.40
N LEU A 61 -8.80 3.17 8.51
CA LEU A 61 -9.29 2.71 9.81
C LEU A 61 -10.80 2.50 9.78
N GLY A 62 -11.54 3.49 9.28
CA GLY A 62 -13.01 3.43 9.21
C GLY A 62 -13.55 2.43 8.20
N ARG A 63 -12.79 2.06 7.17
CA ARG A 63 -13.24 1.12 6.11
C ARG A 63 -12.88 -0.34 6.36
N PHE A 64 -11.77 -0.61 7.06
CA PHE A 64 -11.21 -1.95 7.15
C PHE A 64 -11.08 -2.49 8.58
N LEU A 65 -11.24 -1.65 9.61
CA LEU A 65 -11.12 -2.06 11.01
C LEU A 65 -12.40 -1.85 11.84
N LEU A 66 -13.36 -1.06 11.34
CA LEU A 66 -14.68 -0.85 11.92
C LEU A 66 -15.75 -1.38 10.96
#